data_AF-A0A8S3GG51-F1
#
_entry.id   AF-A0A8S3GG51-F1
#
_cell.length_a   1.000
_cell.length_b   1.000
_cell.length_c   1.000
_cell.angle_alpha   90.00
_cell.angle_beta   90.00
_cell.angle_gamma   90.00
#
_symmetry.space_group_name_H-M   'P 1'
#
loop_
_entity.id
_entity.type
_entity.pdbx_description
1 polymer ?
#
loop_
_entity_poly.entity_id
_entity_poly.type
_entity_poly.pdbx_seq_one_letter_code
_entity_poly.pdbx_strand_id
1 'polypeptide(L)'
;VVSAPFYYSKKPSHGGAVYIYYGLNGKYSNDRRQVLFESPIHSRFGFAIACIPDLNKDGIDDLAISAPGEKDDIHTGSVYIYLGSRTSQLTKYTQKIVPSQLLINSKQTTIINDFGFSLATQSP
;
A
#
# COMPACT_ATOMS: atom_id res chain seq x y z
N VAL A 1 -10.53 2.02 -6.40
CA VAL A 1 -9.53 2.61 -5.47
C VAL A 1 -8.94 3.83 -6.16
N VAL A 2 -8.68 4.92 -5.43
CA VAL A 2 -8.10 6.16 -5.99
C VAL A 2 -6.92 6.59 -5.14
N SER A 3 -5.80 6.91 -5.77
CA SER A 3 -4.58 7.35 -5.08
C SER A 3 -4.42 8.86 -5.08
N ALA A 4 -3.84 9.39 -4.01
CA ALA A 4 -3.31 10.74 -3.94
C ALA A 4 -1.90 10.67 -3.31
N PRO A 5 -0.87 10.19 -4.05
CA PRO A 5 0.46 9.95 -3.49
C PRO A 5 1.16 11.23 -3.02
N PHE A 6 0.75 12.39 -3.53
CA PHE A 6 1.24 13.70 -3.08
C PHE A 6 0.33 14.38 -2.04
N TYR A 7 -0.68 13.67 -1.53
CA TYR A 7 -1.48 14.16 -0.41
C TYR A 7 -0.57 14.45 0.79
N TYR A 8 -0.88 15.53 1.51
CA TYR A 8 -0.07 15.97 2.63
C TYR A 8 -0.95 16.51 3.74
N SER A 9 -0.68 16.09 4.98
CA SER A 9 -1.24 16.70 6.18
C SER A 9 -0.17 16.88 7.25
N LYS A 10 -0.26 17.99 8.00
CA LYS A 10 0.70 18.34 9.08
C LYS A 10 0.38 17.65 10.41
N LYS A 11 -0.90 17.44 10.73
CA LYS A 11 -1.38 16.86 11.99
C LYS A 11 -2.65 16.01 11.71
N PRO A 12 -2.59 14.67 11.77
CA PRO A 12 -1.37 13.85 11.85
C PRO A 12 -0.51 14.02 10.60
N SER A 13 0.76 13.65 10.70
CA SER A 13 1.73 13.74 9.60
C SER A 13 1.53 12.60 8.60
N HIS A 14 1.00 12.89 7.40
CA HIS A 14 0.78 11.88 6.36
C HIS A 14 1.45 12.30 5.04
N GLY A 15 2.08 11.36 4.36
CA GLY A 15 2.72 11.53 3.05
C GLY A 15 2.10 10.63 2.00
N GLY A 16 0.97 11.03 1.43
CA GLY A 16 0.18 10.22 0.52
C GLY A 16 -1.09 9.68 1.18
N ALA A 17 -2.06 9.32 0.36
CA ALA A 17 -3.34 8.78 0.78
C ALA A 17 -3.92 7.87 -0.30
N VAL A 18 -4.63 6.83 0.15
CA VAL A 18 -5.42 5.96 -0.73
C VAL A 18 -6.86 5.95 -0.29
N TYR A 19 -7.75 6.13 -1.26
CA TYR A 19 -9.18 6.26 -1.10
C TYR A 19 -9.85 4.99 -1.64
N ILE A 20 -10.59 4.30 -0.79
CA ILE A 20 -11.35 3.11 -1.15
C ILE A 20 -12.82 3.49 -1.21
N TYR A 21 -13.45 3.24 -2.36
CA TYR A 21 -14.86 3.47 -2.59
C TYR A 21 -15.54 2.10 -2.72
N TYR A 22 -16.30 1.72 -1.71
CA TYR A 22 -17.04 0.47 -1.72
C TYR A 22 -18.32 0.60 -2.54
N GLY A 23 -18.49 -0.29 -3.51
CA GLY A 23 -19.73 -0.41 -4.29
C GLY A 23 -20.73 -1.34 -3.60
N LEU A 24 -22.00 -0.97 -3.60
CA LEU A 24 -23.11 -1.86 -3.30
C LEU A 24 -24.04 -1.92 -4.51
N ASN A 25 -24.27 -3.13 -5.04
CA ASN A 25 -25.21 -3.35 -6.15
C ASN A 25 -24.95 -2.42 -7.35
N GLY A 26 -23.68 -2.20 -7.70
CA GLY A 26 -23.28 -1.32 -8.81
C GLY A 26 -23.40 0.19 -8.53
N LYS A 27 -23.76 0.59 -7.30
CA LYS A 27 -23.80 2.00 -6.88
C LYS A 27 -22.67 2.28 -5.89
N TYR A 28 -22.03 3.44 -6.06
CA TYR A 28 -21.01 3.95 -5.15
C TYR A 28 -21.62 5.09 -4.31
N SER A 29 -21.36 5.12 -3.01
CA SER A 29 -21.70 6.26 -2.15
C SER A 29 -20.44 6.81 -1.49
N ASN A 30 -20.32 8.14 -1.46
CA ASN A 30 -19.26 8.83 -0.74
C ASN A 30 -19.29 8.55 0.78
N ASP A 31 -20.47 8.17 1.32
CA ASP A 31 -20.64 7.83 2.73
C ASP A 31 -19.90 6.54 3.13
N ARG A 32 -19.51 5.73 2.14
CA ARG A 32 -18.75 4.48 2.34
C ARG A 32 -17.32 4.59 1.81
N ARG A 33 -16.76 5.79 1.86
CA ARG A 33 -15.36 6.01 1.49
C ARG A 33 -14.47 5.75 2.70
N GLN A 34 -13.50 4.86 2.55
CA GLN A 34 -12.41 4.69 3.50
C GLN A 34 -11.17 5.42 3.01
N VAL A 35 -10.36 5.94 3.94
CA VAL A 35 -9.04 6.51 3.64
C VAL A 35 -7.97 5.76 4.40
N LEU A 36 -6.90 5.42 3.69
CA LEU A 36 -5.70 4.80 4.25
C LEU A 36 -4.58 5.84 4.35
N PHE A 37 -3.97 5.94 5.53
CA PHE A 37 -2.90 6.86 5.88
C PHE A 37 -1.80 6.13 6.66
N GLU A 38 -0.92 5.43 5.95
CA GLU A 38 -0.11 4.38 6.59
C GLU A 38 1.37 4.71 6.68
N SER A 39 1.77 5.86 6.14
CA SER A 39 3.18 6.17 5.95
C SER A 39 3.49 7.65 6.24
N PRO A 40 4.68 7.97 6.80
CA PRO A 40 5.08 9.31 7.18
C PRO A 40 5.14 10.28 6.00
N ILE A 41 5.37 11.56 6.29
CA ILE A 41 5.53 12.62 5.27
C ILE A 41 6.61 12.20 4.25
N HIS A 42 6.41 12.56 2.99
CA HIS A 42 7.29 12.28 1.84
C HIS A 42 7.37 10.81 1.39
N SER A 43 6.65 9.89 2.05
CA SER A 43 6.64 8.48 1.68
C SER A 43 5.98 8.16 0.35
N ARG A 44 5.10 9.05 -0.14
CA ARG A 44 4.33 8.87 -1.37
C ARG A 44 3.42 7.63 -1.31
N PHE A 45 2.81 7.36 -0.17
CA PHE A 45 1.88 6.25 -0.02
C PHE A 45 0.75 6.31 -1.04
N GLY A 46 0.52 5.19 -1.73
CA GLY A 46 -0.41 5.12 -2.86
C GLY A 46 0.23 5.37 -4.22
N PHE A 47 1.56 5.39 -4.34
CA PHE A 47 2.25 5.67 -5.60
C PHE A 47 1.93 4.63 -6.68
N ALA A 48 2.05 3.35 -6.33
CA ALA A 48 1.56 2.24 -7.13
C ALA A 48 0.57 1.41 -6.32
N ILE A 49 -0.44 0.88 -7.00
CA ILE A 49 -1.46 -0.01 -6.42
C ILE A 49 -1.63 -1.21 -7.35
N ALA A 50 -1.73 -2.40 -6.77
CA ALA A 50 -2.09 -3.61 -7.48
C ALA A 50 -3.20 -4.37 -6.73
N CYS A 51 -4.24 -4.79 -7.45
CA CYS A 51 -5.21 -5.77 -6.96
C CYS A 51 -4.59 -7.17 -7.07
N ILE A 52 -4.40 -7.83 -5.95
CA ILE A 52 -3.79 -9.17 -5.90
C ILE A 52 -4.95 -10.17 -5.83
N PRO A 53 -4.99 -11.21 -6.69
CA PRO A 53 -5.92 -12.32 -6.49
C PRO A 53 -5.75 -12.89 -5.09
N ASP A 54 -6.87 -13.18 -4.44
CA ASP A 54 -7.01 -13.80 -3.11
C ASP A 54 -5.75 -14.57 -2.62
N LEU A 55 -4.87 -13.86 -1.89
CA LEU A 55 -3.55 -14.33 -1.48
C LEU A 55 -3.66 -15.28 -0.28
N ASN A 56 -4.64 -15.05 0.59
CA ASN A 56 -4.90 -15.85 1.78
C ASN A 56 -5.96 -16.96 1.58
N LYS A 57 -6.58 -17.05 0.40
CA LYS A 57 -7.56 -18.06 -0.01
C LYS A 57 -8.88 -17.98 0.75
N ASP A 58 -9.34 -16.77 1.08
CA ASP A 58 -10.63 -16.54 1.76
C ASP A 58 -11.80 -16.20 0.80
N GLY A 59 -11.54 -16.18 -0.50
CA GLY A 59 -12.47 -15.88 -1.57
C GLY A 59 -12.66 -14.37 -1.80
N ILE A 60 -11.72 -13.53 -1.39
CA ILE A 60 -11.75 -12.07 -1.56
C ILE A 60 -10.40 -11.60 -2.11
N ASP A 61 -10.43 -10.74 -3.13
CA ASP A 61 -9.20 -10.14 -3.66
C ASP A 61 -8.54 -9.19 -2.64
N ASP A 62 -7.21 -9.20 -2.66
CA ASP A 62 -6.35 -8.42 -1.78
C ASP A 62 -5.78 -7.19 -2.48
N LEU A 63 -5.10 -6.34 -1.72
CA LEU A 63 -4.56 -5.08 -2.21
C LEU A 63 -3.11 -4.88 -1.79
N ALA A 64 -2.24 -4.59 -2.75
CA ALA A 64 -0.91 -4.04 -2.48
C ALA A 64 -0.86 -2.56 -2.78
N ILE A 65 -0.25 -1.79 -1.86
CA ILE A 65 -0.05 -0.35 -1.97
C ILE A 65 1.41 -0.04 -1.67
N SER A 66 2.06 0.75 -2.52
CA SER A 66 3.45 1.15 -2.30
C SER A 66 3.62 2.55 -1.72
N ALA A 67 4.76 2.75 -1.06
CA ALA A 67 5.26 4.03 -0.59
C ALA A 67 6.77 4.15 -0.92
N PRO A 68 7.14 4.43 -2.18
CA PRO A 68 8.54 4.40 -2.63
C PRO A 68 9.45 5.40 -1.91
N GLY A 69 8.90 6.48 -1.36
CA GLY A 69 9.66 7.47 -0.61
C GLY A 69 9.83 7.18 0.87
N GLU A 70 9.25 6.09 1.38
CA GLU A 70 9.32 5.76 2.80
C GLU A 70 10.74 5.34 3.19
N LYS A 71 11.27 5.90 4.28
CA LYS A 71 12.63 5.58 4.73
C LYS A 71 12.70 4.21 5.39
N ASP A 72 13.71 3.43 5.02
CA ASP A 72 14.08 2.15 5.62
C ASP A 72 15.61 2.10 5.82
N ASP A 73 16.09 2.61 6.96
CA ASP A 73 17.52 2.81 7.24
C ASP A 73 18.24 3.62 6.15
N ILE A 74 19.18 3.02 5.41
CA ILE A 74 19.89 3.60 4.26
C ILE A 74 19.12 3.46 2.94
N HIS A 75 18.01 2.71 2.94
CA HIS A 75 17.16 2.43 1.80
C HIS A 75 15.90 3.30 1.77
N THR A 76 15.20 3.26 0.65
CA THR A 76 13.86 3.83 0.52
C THR A 76 12.89 2.88 -0.18
N GLY A 77 11.64 2.98 0.24
CA GLY A 77 10.51 2.28 -0.32
C GLY A 77 9.91 1.26 0.63
N SER A 78 8.63 0.98 0.42
CA SER A 78 7.85 0.03 1.20
C SER A 78 6.66 -0.45 0.37
N VAL A 79 6.25 -1.69 0.56
CA VAL A 79 5.01 -2.24 0.01
C VAL A 79 4.16 -2.78 1.14
N TYR A 80 2.91 -2.34 1.18
CA TYR A 80 1.91 -2.71 2.17
C TYR A 80 0.92 -3.67 1.54
N ILE A 81 0.65 -4.80 2.21
CA ILE A 81 -0.36 -5.78 1.82
C ILE A 81 -1.56 -5.64 2.74
N TYR A 82 -2.74 -5.46 2.15
CA TYR A 82 -4.02 -5.47 2.83
C TYR A 82 -4.80 -6.68 2.36
N LEU A 83 -5.22 -7.51 3.31
CA LEU A 83 -6.16 -8.58 2.99
C LEU A 83 -7.55 -7.99 2.80
N GLY A 84 -8.24 -8.45 1.76
CA GLY A 84 -9.61 -8.09 1.46
C GLY A 84 -10.56 -8.43 2.61
N SER A 85 -11.70 -7.74 2.68
CA SER A 85 -12.76 -8.09 3.61
C SER A 85 -14.13 -7.78 3.04
N ARG A 86 -15.07 -8.70 3.23
CA ARG A 86 -16.49 -8.55 2.82
C ARG A 86 -17.28 -7.67 3.78
N THR A 87 -16.87 -7.62 5.04
CA THR A 87 -17.67 -7.05 6.13
C THR A 87 -16.97 -5.89 6.84
N SER A 88 -15.65 -5.80 6.73
CA SER A 88 -14.84 -4.83 7.45
C SER A 88 -14.11 -3.87 6.51
N GLN A 89 -13.86 -2.67 7.01
CA GLN A 89 -12.95 -1.72 6.38
C GLN A 89 -11.50 -2.26 6.45
N LEU A 90 -10.66 -1.90 5.49
CA LEU A 90 -9.24 -2.26 5.46
C LEU A 90 -8.46 -1.42 6.48
N THR A 91 -8.63 -1.66 7.78
CA THR A 91 -8.14 -0.70 8.80
C THR A 91 -6.63 -0.80 9.08
N LYS A 92 -5.97 -1.89 8.68
CA LYS A 92 -4.54 -2.11 8.88
C LYS A 92 -3.99 -3.05 7.82
N TYR A 93 -2.77 -2.78 7.35
CA TYR A 93 -2.03 -3.75 6.55
C TYR A 93 -1.70 -5.01 7.37
N THR A 94 -1.65 -6.16 6.72
CA THR A 94 -1.25 -7.45 7.32
C THR A 94 0.25 -7.70 7.17
N GLN A 95 0.86 -7.15 6.13
CA GLN A 95 2.30 -7.24 5.90
C GLN A 95 2.85 -5.93 5.36
N LYS A 96 4.04 -5.55 5.81
CA LYS A 96 4.85 -4.49 5.24
C LYS A 96 6.19 -5.08 4.81
N ILE A 97 6.49 -4.95 3.53
CA ILE A 97 7.72 -5.44 2.90
C ILE A 97 8.63 -4.23 2.71
N VAL A 98 9.85 -4.30 3.25
CA VAL A 98 10.87 -3.24 3.17
C VAL A 98 12.18 -3.76 2.58
N PRO A 99 12.99 -2.90 1.94
CA PRO A 99 14.29 -3.30 1.38
C PRO A 99 15.21 -4.08 2.30
N SER A 100 15.32 -3.67 3.57
CA SER A 100 16.19 -4.31 4.57
C SER A 100 15.85 -5.79 4.83
N GLN A 101 14.60 -6.19 4.62
CA GLN A 101 14.16 -7.60 4.71
C GLN A 101 14.62 -8.45 3.51
N LEU A 102 14.95 -7.84 2.38
CA LEU A 102 15.33 -8.56 1.15
C LEU A 102 16.83 -8.88 1.11
N LEU A 103 17.63 -8.26 1.97
CA LEU A 103 19.09 -8.29 1.91
C LEU A 103 19.74 -9.31 2.87
N ILE A 104 18.95 -10.21 3.47
CA ILE A 104 19.36 -11.11 4.57
C ILE A 104 20.58 -12.01 4.23
N ASN A 105 20.96 -12.17 2.95
CA ASN A 105 22.14 -12.94 2.54
C ASN A 105 23.05 -12.23 1.52
N SER A 106 22.93 -10.90 1.41
CA SER A 106 23.67 -10.11 0.43
C SER A 106 25.05 -9.72 0.98
N LYS A 107 26.14 -10.21 0.37
CA LYS A 107 27.49 -9.62 0.53
C LYS A 107 27.61 -8.24 -0.14
N GLN A 108 26.56 -7.78 -0.81
CA GLN A 108 26.50 -6.54 -1.55
C GLN A 108 25.91 -5.42 -0.69
N THR A 109 26.61 -4.29 -0.63
CA THR A 109 26.17 -3.02 -0.04
C THR A 109 25.22 -2.26 -0.97
N THR A 110 24.32 -2.96 -1.66
CA THR A 110 23.43 -2.34 -2.65
C THR A 110 22.35 -1.54 -1.93
N ILE A 111 22.38 -0.23 -2.11
CA ILE A 111 21.32 0.66 -1.65
C ILE A 111 20.12 0.51 -2.60
N ILE A 112 19.02 -0.04 -2.10
CA ILE A 112 17.75 -0.07 -2.80
C ILE A 112 17.04 1.27 -2.58
N ASN A 113 16.67 1.93 -3.67
CA ASN A 113 15.87 3.15 -3.66
C ASN A 113 14.54 2.94 -4.37
N ASP A 114 13.53 3.68 -3.93
CA ASP A 114 12.19 3.68 -4.50
C ASP A 114 11.56 2.28 -4.59
N PHE A 115 11.84 1.40 -3.63
CA PHE A 115 11.22 0.08 -3.60
C PHE A 115 9.69 0.18 -3.60
N GLY A 116 9.05 -0.58 -4.50
CA GLY A 116 7.62 -0.47 -4.77
C GLY A 116 7.23 0.62 -5.78
N PHE A 117 8.19 1.19 -6.53
CA PHE A 117 7.90 2.17 -7.60
C PHE A 117 6.82 1.71 -8.58
N SER A 118 6.80 0.41 -8.88
CA SER A 118 5.75 -0.24 -9.66
C SER A 118 5.30 -1.54 -8.97
N LEU A 119 4.02 -1.85 -9.10
CA LEU A 119 3.45 -3.13 -8.69
C LEU A 119 2.75 -3.75 -9.89
N ALA A 120 2.90 -5.06 -10.04
CA ALA A 120 2.20 -5.84 -11.05
C ALA A 120 1.63 -7.09 -10.39
N THR A 121 0.55 -7.57 -10.98
CA THR A 121 -0.24 -8.70 -10.53
C THR A 121 -0.50 -9.55 -11.76
N GLN A 122 -0.39 -10.86 -11.60
CA GLN A 122 -0.70 -11.81 -12.64
C GLN A 122 -1.95 -12.55 -12.21
N SER A 123 -3.01 -12.45 -13.01
CA SER A 123 -4.15 -13.33 -12.87
C SER A 123 -3.71 -14.76 -13.25
N PRO A 124 -4.11 -15.79 -12.47
CA PRO A 124 -3.81 -17.18 -12.78
C PRO A 124 -4.36 -17.63 -14.14
#